data_AF-A0A945TRW8-F1
#
_entry.id   AF-A0A945TRW8-F1
#
_cell.length_a   1.000
_cell.length_b   1.000
_cell.length_c   1.000
_cell.angle_alpha   90.00
_cell.angle_beta   90.00
_cell.angle_gamma   90.00
#
_symmetry.space_group_name_H-M   'P 1'
#
loop_
_entity.id
_entity.type
_entity.pdbx_description
1 polymer ?
#
loop_
_entity_poly.entity_id
_entity_poly.type
_entity_poly.pdbx_seq_one_letter_code
_entity_poly.pdbx_strand_id
1 'polypeptide(L)'
;MKLIGLLGIFALISALSVVVVRHQNRLEFLDMRSAEKQRDQLNDEWGRLQLEKATWARHNLVEQAARQELGMVTPGPADIVVVQLGVRQ
;
A
#
# COMPACT_ATOMS: atom_id res chain seq x y z
N MET A 1 -36.74 17.77 48.61
CA MET A 1 -35.95 18.86 47.98
C MET A 1 -34.47 18.51 47.83
N LYS A 2 -33.76 18.04 48.88
CA LYS A 2 -32.33 17.66 48.79
C LYS A 2 -31.99 16.63 47.69
N LEU A 3 -32.84 15.62 47.50
CA LEU A 3 -32.64 14.57 46.48
C LEU A 3 -32.71 15.10 45.04
N ILE A 4 -33.61 16.05 44.79
CA ILE A 4 -33.78 16.65 43.45
C ILE A 4 -32.56 17.49 43.09
N GLY A 5 -32.01 18.25 44.04
CA GLY A 5 -30.77 19.00 43.85
C GLY A 5 -29.57 18.08 43.57
N LEU A 6 -29.46 16.97 44.30
CA LEU A 6 -28.42 15.97 44.08
C LEU A 6 -28.50 15.37 42.67
N LEU A 7 -29.70 14.96 42.22
CA LEU A 7 -29.91 14.42 40.88
C LEU A 7 -29.60 15.45 39.79
N GLY A 8 -29.97 16.72 40.01
CA GLY A 8 -29.63 17.81 39.09
C GLY A 8 -28.12 17.99 38.92
N ILE A 9 -27.35 17.89 40.00
CA ILE A 9 -25.89 17.96 39.95
C ILE A 9 -25.31 16.78 39.16
N PHE A 10 -25.78 15.56 39.41
CA PHE A 10 -25.35 14.39 38.62
C PHE A 10 -25.67 14.52 37.13
N ALA A 11 -26.85 15.05 36.79
CA ALA A 11 -27.23 15.29 35.40
C ALA A 11 -26.31 16.33 34.73
N LEU A 12 -25.96 17.41 35.43
CA LEU A 12 -25.02 18.42 34.93
C LEU A 12 -23.62 17.86 34.71
N ILE A 13 -23.11 17.07 35.67
CA ILE A 13 -21.80 16.41 35.55
C ILE A 13 -21.79 15.44 34.36
N SER A 14 -22.87 14.67 34.18
CA SER A 14 -23.04 13.76 33.05
C SER A 14 -23.02 14.53 31.72
N ALA A 15 -23.82 15.59 31.60
CA ALA A 15 -23.88 16.41 30.39
C ALA A 15 -22.51 17.00 30.01
N LEU A 16 -21.77 17.54 30.99
CA LEU A 16 -20.43 18.07 30.76
C LEU A 16 -19.43 16.97 30.37
N SER A 17 -19.49 15.82 31.05
CA SER A 17 -18.61 14.68 30.75
C SER A 17 -18.78 14.19 29.32
N VAL A 18 -20.02 14.09 28.83
CA VAL A 18 -20.30 13.69 27.43
C VAL A 18 -19.64 14.65 26.44
N VAL A 19 -19.72 15.96 26.69
CA VAL A 19 -19.10 16.97 25.80
C VAL A 19 -17.58 16.83 25.79
N VAL A 20 -16.96 16.66 26.96
CA VAL A 20 -15.51 16.49 27.09
C VAL A 20 -15.04 15.22 26.38
N VAL A 21 -15.68 14.08 26.64
CA VAL A 21 -15.35 12.80 26.01
C VAL A 21 -15.52 12.89 24.50
N ARG A 22 -16.59 13.53 24.00
CA ARG A 22 -16.80 13.72 22.56
C ARG A 22 -15.71 14.58 21.93
N HIS A 23 -15.24 15.62 22.63
CA HIS A 23 -14.16 16.48 22.15
C HIS A 23 -12.84 15.72 22.08
N GLN A 24 -12.49 14.97 23.14
CA GLN A 24 -11.28 14.14 23.16
C GLN A 24 -11.29 13.08 22.06
N ASN A 25 -12.41 12.36 21.89
CA ASN A 25 -12.57 11.41 20.79
C ASN A 25 -12.37 12.05 19.42
N ARG A 26 -12.87 13.28 19.23
CA ARG A 26 -12.66 14.01 17.98
C ARG A 26 -11.18 14.31 17.74
N LEU A 27 -10.43 14.70 18.77
CA LEU A 27 -9.00 14.99 18.63
C LEU A 27 -8.19 13.74 18.29
N GLU A 28 -8.38 12.66 19.04
CA GLU A 28 -7.70 11.38 18.77
C GLU A 28 -8.05 10.83 17.37
N PHE A 29 -9.32 10.94 16.98
CA PHE A 29 -9.75 10.53 15.64
C PHE A 29 -9.11 11.37 14.54
N LEU A 30 -8.93 12.67 14.74
CA LEU A 30 -8.27 13.53 13.75
C LEU A 30 -6.80 13.14 13.55
N ASP A 31 -6.10 12.81 14.64
CA ASP A 31 -4.71 12.38 14.57
C ASP A 31 -4.58 11.05 13.80
N MET A 32 -5.39 10.05 14.17
CA MET A 32 -5.51 8.78 13.45
C MET A 32 -5.77 8.98 11.95
N ARG A 33 -6.74 9.85 11.61
CA ARG A 33 -7.10 10.15 10.22
C ARG A 33 -5.97 10.82 9.44
N SER A 34 -5.13 11.61 10.10
CA SER A 34 -3.98 12.24 9.46
C SER A 34 -2.94 11.22 9.02
N ALA A 35 -2.66 10.22 9.88
CA ALA A 35 -1.74 9.14 9.59
C ALA A 35 -2.29 8.19 8.50
N GLU A 36 -3.58 7.84 8.57
CA GLU A 36 -4.25 7.06 7.53
C GLU A 36 -4.13 7.75 6.16
N LYS A 37 -4.39 9.06 6.11
CA LYS A 37 -4.30 9.83 4.86
C LYS A 37 -2.89 9.78 4.25
N GLN A 38 -1.85 9.91 5.07
CA GLN A 38 -0.46 9.83 4.60
C GLN A 38 -0.14 8.43 4.06
N ARG A 39 -0.56 7.39 4.77
CA ARG A 39 -0.39 6.00 4.33
C ARG A 39 -1.07 5.76 2.98
N ASP A 40 -2.30 6.22 2.83
CA ASP A 40 -3.08 6.00 1.61
C ASP A 40 -2.43 6.74 0.42
N GLN A 41 -1.93 7.97 0.62
CA GLN A 41 -1.17 8.70 -0.40
C GLN A 41 0.09 7.94 -0.85
N LEU A 42 0.86 7.40 0.11
CA LEU A 42 2.05 6.60 -0.19
C LEU A 42 1.68 5.31 -0.94
N ASN A 43 0.55 4.68 -0.60
CA ASN A 43 0.10 3.47 -1.26
C ASN A 43 -0.34 3.74 -2.71
N ASP A 44 -1.00 4.86 -2.96
CA ASP A 44 -1.36 5.31 -4.31
C ASP A 44 -0.11 5.57 -5.16
N GLU A 45 0.87 6.28 -4.60
CA GLU A 45 2.15 6.54 -5.27
C GLU A 45 2.91 5.23 -5.54
N TRP A 46 2.96 4.34 -4.57
CA TRP A 46 3.57 3.01 -4.73
C TRP A 46 2.90 2.22 -5.85
N GLY A 47 1.56 2.21 -5.89
CA GLY A 47 0.80 1.57 -6.96
C GLY A 47 1.16 2.13 -8.34
N ARG A 48 1.25 3.46 -8.46
CA ARG A 48 1.68 4.14 -9.69
C ARG A 48 3.11 3.75 -10.10
N LEU A 49 4.05 3.76 -9.16
CA LEU A 49 5.44 3.35 -9.41
C LEU A 49 5.54 1.89 -9.83
N GLN A 50 4.71 1.01 -9.27
CA GLN A 50 4.70 -0.40 -9.64
C GLN A 50 4.18 -0.61 -11.06
N LEU A 51 3.16 0.14 -11.48
CA LEU A 51 2.68 0.15 -12.87
C LEU A 51 3.75 0.71 -13.82
N GLU A 52 4.46 1.75 -13.41
CA GLU A 52 5.59 2.28 -14.16
C GLU A 52 6.68 1.20 -14.31
N LYS A 53 7.13 0.56 -13.23
CA LYS A 53 8.11 -0.54 -13.28
C LYS A 53 7.66 -1.72 -14.12
N ALA A 54 6.39 -2.11 -14.07
CA ALA A 54 5.85 -3.16 -14.93
C ALA A 54 5.96 -2.80 -16.42
N THR A 55 5.93 -1.51 -16.75
CA THR A 55 6.15 -1.02 -18.12
C THR A 55 7.63 -1.14 -18.53
N TRP A 56 8.57 -0.87 -17.63
CA TRP A 56 10.01 -1.01 -17.87
C TRP A 56 10.51 -2.47 -17.81
N ALA A 57 9.85 -3.34 -17.05
CA ALA A 57 10.13 -4.78 -16.98
C ALA A 57 9.58 -5.57 -18.18
N ARG A 58 8.98 -4.89 -19.17
CA ARG A 58 8.58 -5.51 -20.42
C ARG A 58 9.81 -6.10 -21.10
N HIS A 59 9.80 -7.42 -21.26
CA HIS A 59 10.78 -8.25 -21.97
C HIS A 59 11.38 -7.56 -23.23
N ASN A 60 10.55 -6.77 -23.93
CA ASN A 60 10.92 -5.94 -25.08
C ASN A 60 12.13 -5.02 -24.86
N LEU A 61 12.32 -4.41 -23.68
CA LEU A 61 13.47 -3.53 -23.44
C LEU A 61 14.77 -4.33 -23.30
N VAL A 62 14.71 -5.47 -22.62
CA VAL A 62 15.84 -6.40 -22.52
C VAL A 62 16.16 -7.00 -23.89
N GLU A 63 15.15 -7.39 -24.65
CA GLU A 63 15.29 -7.92 -26.01
C GLU A 63 15.87 -6.88 -26.98
N GLN A 64 15.43 -5.62 -26.87
CA GLN A 64 15.89 -4.54 -27.71
C GLN A 64 17.34 -4.15 -27.38
N ALA A 65 17.71 -4.07 -26.10
CA ALA A 65 19.11 -3.90 -25.68
C ALA A 65 19.99 -5.09 -26.11
N ALA A 66 19.50 -6.33 -25.96
CA ALA A 66 20.23 -7.52 -26.41
C ALA A 66 20.48 -7.51 -27.93
N ARG A 67 19.50 -7.09 -28.75
CA ARG A 67 19.68 -6.92 -30.20
C ARG A 67 20.60 -5.76 -30.56
N GLN A 68 20.41 -4.60 -29.94
CA GLN A 68 21.07 -3.36 -30.37
C GLN A 68 22.48 -3.19 -29.79
N GLU A 69 22.70 -3.54 -28.53
CA GLU A 69 23.99 -3.36 -27.86
C GLU A 69 24.86 -4.62 -27.93
N LEU A 70 24.25 -5.81 -27.81
CA LEU A 70 24.98 -7.09 -27.81
C LEU A 70 24.93 -7.81 -29.16
N GLY A 71 24.19 -7.27 -30.14
CA GLY A 71 24.05 -7.88 -31.48
C GLY A 71 23.37 -9.24 -31.47
N MET A 72 22.63 -9.59 -30.40
CA MET A 72 22.01 -10.91 -30.26
C MET A 72 20.89 -11.09 -31.28
N VAL A 73 20.89 -12.24 -31.95
CA VAL A 73 19.86 -12.64 -32.92
C VAL A 73 19.06 -13.82 -32.36
N THR A 74 17.82 -13.96 -32.81
CA THR A 74 17.01 -15.13 -32.44
C THR A 74 17.59 -16.34 -33.17
N PRO A 75 18.04 -17.40 -32.46
CA PRO A 75 18.63 -18.58 -33.11
C PRO A 75 17.61 -19.28 -34.02
N GLY A 76 18.06 -19.71 -35.19
CA GLY A 76 17.24 -20.49 -36.12
C GLY A 76 17.14 -21.96 -35.71
N PRO A 77 16.29 -22.76 -36.38
CA PRO A 77 16.13 -24.18 -36.06
C PRO A 77 17.43 -25.00 -36.12
N ALA A 78 18.38 -24.56 -36.96
CA ALA A 78 19.69 -25.20 -37.11
C ALA A 78 20.68 -24.86 -35.98
N ASP A 79 20.43 -23.78 -35.22
CA ASP A 79 21.30 -23.30 -34.14
C ASP A 79 20.90 -23.90 -32.77
N ILE A 80 19.79 -24.64 -32.71
CA ILE A 80 19.24 -25.21 -31.48
C ILE A 80 19.70 -26.66 -31.36
N VAL A 81 20.58 -26.94 -30.38
CA VAL A 81 20.99 -28.31 -30.03
C VAL A 81 20.32 -28.73 -28.73
N VAL A 82 19.49 -29.77 -28.80
CA VAL A 82 18.86 -30.36 -27.61
C VAL A 82 19.84 -31.35 -26.98
N VAL A 83 20.40 -30.99 -25.83
CA VAL A 83 21.28 -31.88 -25.08
C VAL A 83 20.43 -32.78 -24.19
N GLN A 84 20.37 -34.08 -24.52
CA GLN A 84 19.76 -35.07 -23.64
C GLN A 84 20.77 -35.44 -22.56
N LEU A 85 20.56 -34.93 -21.34
CA LEU A 85 21.36 -35.29 -20.18
C LEU A 85 21.12 -36.78 -19.90
N GLY A 86 22.10 -37.60 -20.30
CA GLY A 86 22.11 -39.03 -20.00
C GLY A 86 22.13 -39.21 -18.48
N VAL A 87 20.98 -39.58 -17.92
CA VAL A 87 20.90 -40.10 -16.56
C VAL A 87 21.71 -41.38 -16.55
N ARG A 88 22.89 -41.31 -15.94
CA ARG A 88 23.74 -42.48 -15.68
C ARG A 88 22.95 -43.42 -14.78
N GLN A 89 22.71 -44.63 -15.28
CA GLN A 89 22.20 -45.79 -14.56
C GLN A 89 23.08 -46.10 -13.35
#